data_AF-A0A2U3X1E9-F1
#
_entry.id   AF-A0A2U3X1E9-F1
#
_cell.length_a   1.000
_cell.length_b   1.000
_cell.length_c   1.000
_cell.angle_alpha   90.00
_cell.angle_beta   90.00
_cell.angle_gamma   90.00
#
_symmetry.space_group_name_H-M   'P 1'
#
loop_
_entity.id
_entity.type
_entity.pdbx_description
1 polymer ?
#
loop_
_entity_poly.entity_id
_entity_poly.type
_entity_poly.pdbx_seq_one_letter_code
_entity_poly.pdbx_strand_id
1 'polypeptide(L)'
;MEGEAERCPLGVFTCQLCALTAPYSYVGQKPPDTHAVVLLEESYVMKDPFTSHKDRFLVLGSKCSLCSRLVCVGPECSLFYSKRFCLPCVQENMDAFPQEIRQDLEKRKAPSKRPASQPDSRT
;
A
#
# COMPACT_ATOMS: atom_id res chain seq x y z
N MET A 1 16.90 -13.83 -26.71
CA MET A 1 17.48 -12.53 -27.09
C MET A 1 16.33 -11.63 -27.48
N GLU A 2 15.74 -10.94 -26.51
CA GLU A 2 14.84 -9.79 -26.72
C GLU A 2 15.13 -8.83 -25.56
N GLY A 3 15.46 -7.59 -25.89
CA GLY A 3 15.91 -6.58 -24.95
C GLY A 3 14.77 -6.08 -24.08
N GLU A 4 14.85 -6.34 -22.77
CA GLU A 4 13.95 -5.69 -21.82
C GLU A 4 14.50 -4.32 -21.47
N ALA A 5 13.93 -3.33 -22.15
CA ALA A 5 14.01 -1.94 -21.79
C ALA A 5 13.87 -1.79 -20.27
N GLU A 6 14.75 -0.99 -19.69
CA GLU A 6 14.50 -0.33 -18.41
C GLU A 6 13.10 0.29 -18.49
N ARG A 7 12.09 -0.38 -17.92
CA ARG A 7 10.69 -0.03 -18.18
C ARG A 7 10.44 1.36 -17.60
N CYS A 8 10.27 2.33 -18.49
CA CYS A 8 9.86 3.67 -18.10
C CYS A 8 8.57 3.61 -17.28
N PRO A 9 8.36 4.54 -16.33
CA PRO A 9 7.10 4.62 -15.60
C PRO A 9 5.91 4.63 -16.57
N LEU A 10 4.94 3.75 -16.34
CA LEU A 10 3.67 3.76 -17.09
C LEU A 10 2.82 4.98 -16.72
N GLY A 11 3.05 5.53 -15.52
CA GLY A 11 2.43 6.75 -15.05
C GLY A 11 2.78 7.03 -13.60
N VAL A 12 2.03 7.95 -13.00
CA VAL A 12 2.15 8.33 -11.58
C VAL A 12 0.91 7.87 -10.84
N PHE A 13 1.11 7.11 -9.77
CA PHE A 13 0.09 6.77 -8.79
C PHE A 13 -0.10 7.97 -7.87
N THR A 14 -1.35 8.33 -7.57
CA THR A 14 -1.66 9.41 -6.61
C THR A 14 -2.75 8.95 -5.65
N CYS A 15 -2.41 8.82 -4.36
CA CYS A 15 -3.39 8.50 -3.33
C CYS A 15 -4.38 9.64 -3.16
N GLN A 16 -5.68 9.35 -3.29
CA GLN A 16 -6.74 10.36 -3.16
C GLN A 16 -7.05 10.77 -1.72
N LEU A 17 -6.36 10.21 -0.72
CA LEU A 17 -6.54 10.57 0.70
C LEU A 17 -5.36 11.35 1.28
N CYS A 18 -4.13 10.89 1.06
CA CYS A 18 -2.93 11.54 1.60
C CYS A 18 -2.07 12.23 0.54
N ALA A 19 -2.50 12.25 -0.72
CA ALA A 19 -1.76 12.81 -1.86
C ALA A 19 -0.37 12.18 -2.10
N LEU A 20 -0.05 11.02 -1.49
CA LEU A 20 1.17 10.29 -1.81
C LEU A 20 1.25 10.04 -3.31
N THR A 21 2.37 10.44 -3.93
CA THR A 21 2.65 10.18 -5.33
C THR A 21 3.88 9.29 -5.49
N ALA A 22 3.85 8.40 -6.47
CA ALA A 22 5.00 7.59 -6.87
C ALA A 22 4.83 7.11 -8.32
N PRO A 23 5.92 6.99 -9.10
CA PRO A 23 5.85 6.34 -10.41
C PRO A 23 5.50 4.87 -10.26
N TYR A 24 4.68 4.32 -11.17
CA TYR A 24 4.41 2.88 -11.23
C TYR A 24 4.85 2.30 -12.58
N SER A 25 5.27 1.04 -12.57
CA SER A 25 5.75 0.32 -13.76
C SER A 25 4.85 -0.85 -14.15
N TYR A 26 3.86 -1.20 -13.33
CA TYR A 26 2.88 -2.24 -13.64
C TYR A 26 1.57 -2.04 -12.85
N VAL A 27 0.46 -2.51 -13.44
CA VAL A 27 -0.85 -2.60 -12.79
C VAL A 27 -1.41 -4.00 -13.01
N GLY A 28 -1.80 -4.69 -11.95
CA GLY A 28 -2.37 -6.04 -12.05
C GLY A 28 -2.10 -6.91 -10.83
N GLN A 29 -2.48 -8.18 -10.94
CA GLN A 29 -2.28 -9.19 -9.89
C GLN A 29 -0.99 -10.00 -10.06
N LYS A 30 -0.36 -10.00 -11.24
CA LYS A 30 0.80 -10.84 -11.54
C LYS A 30 1.96 -9.95 -11.98
N PRO A 31 2.68 -9.32 -11.04
CA PRO A 31 3.85 -8.53 -11.37
C PRO A 31 4.83 -9.35 -12.23
N PRO A 32 5.37 -8.75 -13.31
CA PRO A 32 6.33 -9.42 -14.17
C PRO A 32 7.57 -9.86 -13.37
N ASP A 33 8.30 -10.86 -13.90
CA ASP A 33 9.60 -11.31 -13.38
C ASP A 33 9.60 -11.88 -11.96
N THR A 34 8.41 -12.12 -11.39
CA THR A 34 8.26 -12.79 -10.10
C THR A 34 7.94 -14.25 -10.34
N HIS A 35 8.89 -15.15 -10.07
CA HIS A 35 8.82 -16.56 -10.46
C HIS A 35 7.67 -17.38 -9.83
N ALA A 36 6.88 -16.82 -8.90
CA ALA A 36 5.71 -17.49 -8.32
C ALA A 36 4.73 -16.58 -7.54
N VAL A 37 4.84 -15.25 -7.59
CA VAL A 37 4.04 -14.37 -6.71
C VAL A 37 2.80 -13.87 -7.43
N VAL A 38 1.63 -14.05 -6.79
CA VAL A 38 0.35 -13.50 -7.25
C VAL A 38 -0.24 -12.65 -6.13
N LEU A 39 -0.54 -11.40 -6.44
CA LEU A 39 -1.22 -10.48 -5.54
C LEU A 39 -2.71 -10.83 -5.45
N LEU A 40 -3.25 -10.71 -4.25
CA LEU A 40 -4.67 -10.99 -3.99
C LEU A 40 -5.61 -9.90 -4.54
N GLU A 41 -5.05 -8.77 -5.01
CA GLU A 41 -5.79 -7.65 -5.59
C GLU A 41 -5.04 -7.02 -6.77
N GLU A 42 -5.78 -6.41 -7.69
CA GLU A 42 -5.19 -5.56 -8.74
C GLU A 42 -4.49 -4.37 -8.09
N SER A 43 -3.16 -4.33 -8.20
CA SER A 43 -2.34 -3.34 -7.51
C SER A 43 -1.52 -2.51 -8.47
N TYR A 44 -1.26 -1.27 -8.09
CA TYR A 44 -0.25 -0.43 -8.73
C TYR A 44 1.08 -0.73 -8.07
N VAL A 45 2.06 -1.15 -8.86
CA VAL A 45 3.38 -1.56 -8.38
C VAL A 45 4.49 -0.81 -9.10
N MET A 46 5.60 -0.64 -8.40
CA MET A 46 6.84 -0.14 -8.97
C MET A 46 7.97 -1.14 -8.73
N LYS A 47 9.02 -1.10 -9.55
CA LYS A 47 10.27 -1.77 -9.22
C LYS A 47 10.80 -1.22 -7.90
N ASP A 48 11.32 -2.10 -7.05
CA ASP A 48 11.90 -1.68 -5.77
C ASP A 48 13.16 -0.82 -6.01
N PRO A 49 13.16 0.47 -5.63
CA PRO A 49 14.31 1.36 -5.84
C PRO A 49 15.43 1.14 -4.82
N PHE A 50 15.20 0.32 -3.78
CA PHE A 50 16.16 0.02 -2.73
C PHE A 50 16.96 -1.26 -3.02
N THR A 51 16.75 -1.87 -4.19
CA THR A 51 17.41 -3.12 -4.57
C THR A 51 17.76 -3.16 -6.05
N SER A 52 18.91 -3.74 -6.37
CA SER A 52 19.32 -3.98 -7.76
C SER A 52 18.62 -5.20 -8.39
N HIS A 53 17.98 -6.03 -7.55
CA HIS A 53 17.27 -7.25 -7.96
C HIS A 53 16.04 -6.90 -8.80
N LYS A 54 15.94 -7.48 -10.01
CA LYS A 54 14.88 -7.15 -10.98
C LYS A 54 13.52 -7.79 -10.65
N ASP A 55 13.52 -8.85 -9.86
CA ASP A 55 12.36 -9.62 -9.41
C ASP A 55 11.66 -9.04 -8.18
N ARG A 56 12.16 -7.92 -7.64
CA ARG A 56 11.59 -7.26 -6.46
C ARG A 56 10.79 -6.01 -6.84
N PHE A 57 9.63 -5.88 -6.20
CA PHE A 57 8.68 -4.80 -6.46
C PHE A 57 8.07 -4.29 -5.16
N LEU A 58 7.58 -3.05 -5.19
CA LEU A 58 6.82 -2.43 -4.12
C LEU A 58 5.38 -2.23 -4.55
N VAL A 59 4.45 -2.55 -3.66
CA VAL A 59 3.01 -2.28 -3.84
C VAL A 59 2.71 -0.87 -3.32
N LEU A 60 2.27 0.01 -4.22
CA LEU A 60 1.94 1.40 -3.89
C LEU A 60 0.54 1.52 -3.29
N GLY A 61 -0.41 0.80 -3.88
CA GLY A 61 -1.82 0.85 -3.51
C GLY A 61 -2.72 0.17 -4.54
N SER A 62 -4.03 0.33 -4.34
CA SER A 62 -5.05 -0.19 -5.25
C SER A 62 -6.32 0.68 -5.19
N LYS A 63 -7.34 0.32 -5.97
CA LYS A 63 -8.65 0.97 -5.91
C LYS A 63 -9.46 0.44 -4.73
N CYS A 64 -10.11 1.33 -4.00
CA CYS A 64 -11.10 0.96 -3.00
C CYS A 64 -12.22 0.14 -3.66
N SER A 65 -12.58 -1.01 -3.09
CA SER A 65 -13.57 -1.92 -3.66
C SER A 65 -15.01 -1.44 -3.58
N LEU A 66 -15.28 -0.36 -2.83
CA LEU A 66 -16.62 0.23 -2.69
C LEU A 66 -16.76 1.51 -3.54
N CYS A 67 -15.83 2.44 -3.42
CA CYS A 67 -15.92 3.75 -4.09
C CYS A 67 -14.94 3.94 -5.26
N SER A 68 -14.11 2.94 -5.58
CA SER A 68 -13.09 2.97 -6.64
C SER A 68 -11.98 4.04 -6.50
N ARG A 69 -11.96 4.81 -5.39
CA ARG A 69 -10.87 5.77 -5.13
C ARG A 69 -9.53 5.05 -5.05
N LEU A 70 -8.51 5.64 -5.68
CA LEU A 70 -7.14 5.17 -5.61
C LEU A 70 -6.55 5.48 -4.22
N VAL A 71 -6.15 4.46 -3.48
CA VAL A 71 -5.64 4.60 -2.11
C VAL A 71 -4.35 3.81 -1.91
N CYS A 72 -3.38 4.43 -1.22
CA CYS A 72 -2.10 3.80 -0.95
C CYS A 72 -2.22 2.69 0.10
N VAL A 73 -1.19 1.86 0.22
CA VAL A 73 -1.09 0.81 1.24
C VAL A 73 -0.95 1.32 2.68
N GLY A 74 -0.83 2.65 2.86
CA GLY A 74 -0.67 3.27 4.17
C GLY A 74 -1.86 3.00 5.09
N PRO A 75 -1.61 2.73 6.40
CA PRO A 75 -2.66 2.38 7.36
C PRO A 75 -3.67 3.50 7.60
N GLU A 76 -3.28 4.77 7.36
CA GLU A 76 -4.14 5.96 7.44
C GLU A 76 -5.02 6.16 6.20
N CYS A 77 -4.84 5.36 5.15
CA CYS A 77 -5.57 5.51 3.89
C CYS A 77 -6.43 4.30 3.55
N SER A 78 -5.96 3.10 3.87
CA SER A 78 -6.68 1.90 3.50
C SER A 78 -6.46 0.71 4.44
N LEU A 79 -7.38 -0.23 4.35
CA LEU A 79 -7.33 -1.54 4.97
C LEU A 79 -7.41 -2.61 3.88
N PHE A 80 -6.57 -3.64 3.96
CA PHE A 80 -6.71 -4.85 3.16
C PHE A 80 -7.19 -6.00 4.05
N TYR A 81 -8.23 -6.71 3.59
CA TYR A 81 -8.72 -7.94 4.22
C TYR A 81 -8.87 -9.04 3.16
N SER A 82 -9.97 -9.02 2.41
CA SER A 82 -10.17 -9.80 1.18
C SER A 82 -9.98 -8.95 -0.08
N LYS A 83 -10.21 -7.65 0.07
CA LYS A 83 -9.95 -6.59 -0.91
C LYS A 83 -9.51 -5.33 -0.15
N ARG A 84 -9.04 -4.31 -0.88
CA ARG A 84 -8.73 -3.01 -0.27
C ARG A 84 -9.94 -2.11 -0.20
N PHE A 85 -10.08 -1.46 0.95
CA PHE A 85 -11.10 -0.46 1.24
C PHE A 85 -10.42 0.80 1.75
N CYS A 86 -10.84 1.96 1.28
CA CYS A 86 -10.39 3.22 1.85
C CYS A 86 -10.98 3.39 3.26
N LEU A 87 -10.25 4.07 4.17
CA LEU A 87 -10.72 4.25 5.55
C LEU A 87 -12.11 4.90 5.65
N PRO A 88 -12.51 5.89 4.82
CA PRO A 88 -13.87 6.41 4.84
C PRO A 88 -14.92 5.31 4.60
N CYS A 89 -14.74 4.46 3.59
CA CYS A 89 -15.67 3.36 3.33
C CYS A 89 -15.64 2.30 4.44
N VAL A 90 -14.50 2.07 5.10
CA VAL A 90 -14.43 1.18 6.25
C VAL A 90 -15.26 1.73 7.41
N GLN A 91 -15.16 3.03 7.70
CA GLN A 91 -15.92 3.69 8.77
C GLN A 91 -17.43 3.65 8.51
N GLU A 92 -17.85 3.93 7.28
CA GLU A 92 -19.25 3.89 6.86
C GLU A 92 -19.86 2.47 6.90
N ASN A 93 -19.02 1.43 6.84
CA ASN A 93 -19.45 0.03 6.76
C ASN A 93 -18.89 -0.82 7.90
N MET A 94 -18.59 -0.20 9.05
CA MET A 94 -17.86 -0.84 10.16
C MET A 94 -18.51 -2.15 10.63
N ASP A 95 -19.85 -2.20 10.67
CA ASP A 95 -20.60 -3.36 11.14
C ASP A 95 -20.56 -4.57 10.19
N ALA A 96 -20.17 -4.36 8.92
CA ALA A 96 -19.99 -5.44 7.95
C ALA A 96 -18.62 -6.14 8.10
N PHE A 97 -17.70 -5.61 8.90
CA PHE A 97 -16.38 -6.19 9.11
C PHE A 97 -16.36 -7.16 10.31
N PRO A 98 -15.55 -8.24 10.25
CA PRO A 98 -15.33 -9.14 11.38
C PRO A 98 -14.89 -8.39 12.65
N GLN A 99 -15.17 -8.97 13.82
CA GLN A 99 -14.89 -8.31 15.11
C GLN A 99 -13.39 -8.04 15.30
N GLU A 100 -12.53 -8.92 14.78
CA GLU A 100 -11.08 -8.82 14.83
C GLU A 100 -10.59 -7.56 14.10
N ILE A 101 -11.16 -7.28 12.92
CA ILE A 101 -10.84 -6.09 12.13
C ILE A 101 -11.30 -4.83 12.83
N ARG A 102 -12.52 -4.84 13.39
CA ARG A 102 -13.03 -3.71 14.18
C ARG A 102 -12.11 -3.38 15.35
N GLN A 103 -11.67 -4.40 16.10
CA GLN A 103 -10.74 -4.21 17.22
C GLN A 103 -9.38 -3.67 16.78
N ASP A 104 -8.84 -4.14 15.66
CA ASP A 104 -7.54 -3.65 15.15
C ASP A 104 -7.61 -2.16 14.73
N LEU A 105 -8.71 -1.75 14.11
CA LEU A 105 -8.94 -0.36 13.74
C LEU A 105 -9.06 0.56 14.97
N GLU A 106 -9.72 0.10 16.04
CA GLU A 106 -9.79 0.87 17.29
C GLU A 106 -8.42 1.02 17.96
N LYS A 107 -7.57 -0.01 17.93
CA LYS A 107 -6.19 0.07 18.46
C LYS A 107 -5.34 1.09 17.70
N ARG A 108 -5.54 1.22 16.37
CA ARG A 108 -4.81 2.19 15.54
C ARG A 108 -5.17 3.64 15.87
N LYS A 109 -6.40 3.90 16.31
CA LYS A 109 -6.85 5.24 16.73
C LYS A 109 -6.18 5.72 18.02
N ALA A 110 -5.61 4.81 18.82
CA ALA A 110 -4.86 5.20 20.01
C ALA A 110 -3.53 5.85 19.59
N PRO A 111 -3.17 7.03 20.12
CA PRO A 111 -1.90 7.64 19.81
C PRO A 111 -0.76 6.71 20.21
N SER A 112 0.00 6.25 19.22
CA SER A 112 1.27 5.54 19.43
C SER A 112 2.19 6.46 20.22
N LYS A 113 2.29 6.25 21.54
CA LYS A 113 3.25 6.93 22.40
C LYS A 113 4.65 6.65 21.84
N ARG A 114 5.23 7.61 21.12
CA ARG A 114 6.66 7.59 20.82
C ARG A 114 7.38 7.71 22.16
N PRO A 115 8.28 6.79 22.57
CA PRO A 115 9.15 7.06 23.69
C PRO A 115 10.01 8.28 23.30
N ALA A 116 9.89 9.36 24.05
CA ALA A 116 10.74 10.53 23.90
C ALA A 116 12.19 10.09 24.11
N SER A 117 13.02 10.26 23.08
CA SER A 117 14.47 10.13 23.19
C SER A 117 14.97 11.08 24.28
N GLN A 118 15.53 10.54 25.36
CA GLN A 118 16.24 11.32 26.35
C GLN A 118 17.47 12.00 25.70
N PRO A 119 17.79 13.26 26.03
CA PRO A 119 19.03 13.88 25.60
C PRO A 119 20.22 13.24 26.34
N ASP A 120 21.14 12.68 25.56
CA ASP A 120 22.40 12.09 26.02
C ASP A 120 23.22 13.18 26.74
N SER A 121 23.30 13.06 28.06
CA SER A 121 24.16 13.90 28.90
C SER A 121 25.38 13.06 29.25
N ARG A 122 26.46 13.15 28.45
CA ARG A 122 27.76 12.63 28.89
C ARG A 122 28.97 13.36 28.28
N THR A 123 29.53 14.20 29.16
CA THR A 123 30.94 14.52 29.41
C THR A 123 31.76 15.15 28.29
#